data_AF-A0A9C7AVQ0-F1
#
_entry.id   AF-A0A9C7AVQ0-F1
#
_cell.length_a   1.000
_cell.length_b   1.000
_cell.length_c   1.000
_cell.angle_alpha   90.00
_cell.angle_beta   90.00
_cell.angle_gamma   90.00
#
_symmetry.space_group_name_H-M   'P 1'
#
loop_
_entity.id
_entity.type
_entity.pdbx_description
1 polymer ?
#
loop_
_entity_poly.entity_id
_entity_poly.type
_entity_poly.pdbx_seq_one_letter_code
_entity_poly.pdbx_strand_id
1 'polypeptide(L)'
;MEVLETLLENSREMLKMVKKLGDISEELTEETLPKYGPLLGEVAKFLADKAINHLANEEAAFFPVLGAALGKNDLIPTLLKEHREIYQAFNSFIRGVKEESPADIAAAVVKIVRLLPSHLKHEADELYPQAKEKLDKEDWEEIKKRLRA
;
A
#
# COMPACT_ATOMS: atom_id res chain seq x y z
N MET A 1 -1.09 3.64 -20.23
CA MET A 1 -0.66 4.75 -19.36
C MET A 1 -1.64 5.04 -18.24
N GLU A 2 -2.95 5.10 -18.49
CA GLU A 2 -4.00 5.29 -17.46
C GLU A 2 -3.84 4.40 -16.21
N VAL A 3 -3.49 3.11 -16.37
CA VAL A 3 -3.25 2.20 -15.22
C VAL A 3 -2.12 2.69 -14.31
N LEU A 4 -0.96 3.05 -14.88
CA LEU A 4 0.18 3.55 -14.11
C LEU A 4 -0.13 4.88 -13.43
N GLU A 5 -0.89 5.75 -14.10
CA GLU A 5 -1.32 7.02 -13.52
C GLU A 5 -2.20 6.78 -12.28
N THR A 6 -3.14 5.85 -12.36
CA THR A 6 -3.97 5.44 -11.21
C THR A 6 -3.14 4.82 -10.09
N LEU A 7 -2.18 3.93 -10.39
CA LEU A 7 -1.30 3.34 -9.37
C LEU A 7 -0.49 4.44 -8.66
N LEU A 8 0.14 5.33 -9.41
CA LEU A 8 0.91 6.46 -8.86
C LEU A 8 0.04 7.42 -8.05
N GLU A 9 -1.20 7.67 -8.46
CA GLU A 9 -2.15 8.49 -7.71
C GLU A 9 -2.51 7.84 -6.37
N ASN A 10 -2.78 6.53 -6.38
CA ASN A 10 -3.00 5.76 -5.15
C ASN A 10 -1.77 5.83 -4.22
N SER A 11 -0.55 5.65 -4.74
CA SER A 11 0.69 5.79 -3.97
C SER A 11 0.81 7.17 -3.32
N ARG A 12 0.49 8.25 -4.05
CA ARG A 12 0.51 9.61 -3.51
C ARG A 12 -0.51 9.82 -2.40
N GLU A 13 -1.71 9.28 -2.55
CA GLU A 13 -2.72 9.37 -1.49
C GLU A 13 -2.33 8.57 -0.25
N MET A 14 -1.78 7.37 -0.43
CA MET A 14 -1.26 6.57 0.68
C MET A 14 -0.16 7.32 1.44
N LEU A 15 0.79 7.95 0.73
CA LEU A 15 1.83 8.77 1.36
C LEU A 15 1.26 9.94 2.17
N LYS A 16 0.17 10.57 1.73
CA LYS A 16 -0.50 11.62 2.52
C LYS A 16 -1.05 11.06 3.83
N MET A 17 -1.70 9.89 3.80
CA MET A 17 -2.24 9.25 5.02
C MET A 17 -1.14 8.78 5.97
N VAL A 18 -0.07 8.18 5.43
CA VAL A 18 1.12 7.81 6.23
C VAL A 18 1.75 9.04 6.86
N LYS A 19 1.85 10.15 6.14
CA LYS A 19 2.37 11.40 6.73
C LYS A 19 1.51 11.85 7.91
N LYS A 20 0.17 11.86 7.76
CA LYS A 20 -0.74 12.20 8.88
C LYS A 20 -0.52 11.30 10.10
N LEU A 21 -0.32 9.99 9.88
CA LEU A 21 0.00 9.04 10.97
C LEU A 21 1.38 9.31 11.59
N GLY A 22 2.38 9.62 10.78
CA GLY A 22 3.74 9.95 11.24
C GLY A 22 3.79 11.24 12.04
N ASP A 23 3.00 12.25 11.66
CA ASP A 23 2.92 13.53 12.37
C ASP A 23 2.38 13.38 13.80
N ILE A 24 1.66 12.28 14.10
CA ILE A 24 1.09 12.02 15.44
C ILE A 24 1.73 10.82 16.15
N SER A 25 2.64 10.08 15.50
CA SER A 25 3.05 8.74 15.97
C SER A 25 3.75 8.77 17.33
N GLU A 26 4.53 9.82 17.61
CA GLU A 26 5.22 10.02 18.89
C GLU A 26 4.27 10.44 20.01
N GLU A 27 3.09 10.98 19.66
CA GLU A 27 2.08 11.41 20.61
C GLU A 27 1.07 10.31 20.94
N LEU A 28 1.03 9.19 20.21
CA LEU A 28 0.03 8.13 20.40
C LEU A 28 0.28 7.34 21.69
N THR A 29 -0.47 7.69 22.73
CA THR A 29 -0.55 6.98 24.01
C THR A 29 -2.01 6.65 24.32
N GLU A 30 -2.26 5.84 25.36
CA GLU A 30 -3.63 5.56 25.80
C GLU A 30 -4.41 6.85 26.14
N GLU A 31 -3.74 7.85 26.71
CA GLU A 31 -4.37 9.11 27.14
C GLU A 31 -4.69 10.05 25.97
N THR A 32 -3.87 10.07 24.92
CA THR A 32 -4.02 10.97 23.78
C THR A 32 -4.83 10.38 22.65
N LEU A 33 -5.00 9.05 22.59
CA LEU A 33 -5.70 8.37 21.50
C LEU A 33 -7.12 8.93 21.22
N PRO A 34 -7.94 9.23 22.24
CA PRO A 34 -9.28 9.79 22.00
C PRO A 34 -9.26 11.11 21.22
N LYS A 35 -8.20 11.93 21.37
CA LYS A 35 -8.00 13.18 20.61
C LYS A 35 -7.87 12.93 19.11
N TYR A 36 -7.32 11.78 18.73
CA TYR A 36 -7.02 11.41 17.34
C TYR A 36 -8.05 10.46 16.71
N GLY A 37 -9.08 10.05 17.45
CA GLY A 37 -10.11 9.11 16.99
C GLY A 37 -10.66 9.38 15.58
N PRO A 38 -11.08 10.62 15.24
CA PRO A 38 -11.56 10.93 13.89
C PRO A 38 -10.53 10.68 12.78
N LEU A 39 -9.27 11.04 13.01
CA LEU A 39 -8.18 10.80 12.06
C LEU A 39 -7.86 9.30 11.94
N LEU A 40 -7.79 8.59 13.06
CA LEU A 40 -7.55 7.15 13.08
C LEU A 40 -8.65 6.39 12.34
N GLY A 41 -9.91 6.79 12.51
CA GLY A 41 -11.05 6.26 11.77
C GLY A 41 -11.01 6.56 10.28
N GLU A 42 -10.67 7.81 9.89
CA GLU A 42 -10.45 8.20 8.49
C GLU A 42 -9.40 7.30 7.82
N VAL A 43 -8.24 7.15 8.48
CA VAL A 43 -7.14 6.34 7.95
C VAL A 43 -7.52 4.86 7.91
N ALA A 44 -8.18 4.32 8.95
CA ALA A 44 -8.59 2.92 8.96
C ALA A 44 -9.54 2.60 7.80
N LYS A 45 -10.51 3.50 7.55
CA LYS A 45 -11.41 3.39 6.40
C LYS A 45 -10.66 3.46 5.08
N PHE A 46 -9.76 4.43 4.92
CA PHE A 46 -8.95 4.57 3.71
C PHE A 46 -8.10 3.32 3.44
N LEU A 47 -7.47 2.75 4.48
CA LEU A 47 -6.67 1.53 4.33
C LEU A 47 -7.53 0.34 3.90
N ALA A 48 -8.71 0.18 4.52
CA ALA A 48 -9.65 -0.89 4.21
C ALA A 48 -10.23 -0.80 2.80
N ASP A 49 -10.63 0.40 2.37
CA ASP A 49 -11.37 0.60 1.12
C ASP A 49 -10.45 0.81 -0.09
N LYS A 50 -9.26 1.39 0.10
CA LYS A 50 -8.41 1.83 -1.02
C LYS A 50 -7.02 1.19 -1.00
N ALA A 51 -6.28 1.25 0.10
CA ALA A 51 -4.90 0.77 0.14
C ALA A 51 -4.81 -0.75 -0.06
N ILE A 52 -5.66 -1.52 0.63
CA ILE A 52 -5.71 -2.99 0.46
C ILE A 52 -6.07 -3.37 -0.97
N ASN A 53 -7.06 -2.68 -1.56
CA ASN A 53 -7.47 -2.95 -2.94
C ASN A 53 -6.37 -2.60 -3.96
N HIS A 54 -5.57 -1.57 -3.72
CA HIS A 54 -4.43 -1.25 -4.57
C HIS A 54 -3.39 -2.37 -4.60
N LEU A 55 -2.95 -2.84 -3.43
CA LEU A 55 -2.00 -3.95 -3.33
C LEU A 55 -2.56 -5.24 -3.96
N ALA A 56 -3.84 -5.53 -3.70
CA ALA A 56 -4.52 -6.71 -4.26
C ALA A 56 -4.61 -6.65 -5.79
N ASN A 57 -4.88 -5.46 -6.35
CA ASN A 57 -4.90 -5.24 -7.78
C ASN A 57 -3.52 -5.41 -8.41
N GLU A 58 -2.45 -4.96 -7.75
CA GLU A 58 -1.09 -5.20 -8.21
C GLU A 58 -0.77 -6.69 -8.24
N GLU A 59 -1.10 -7.41 -7.17
CA GLU A 59 -0.88 -8.85 -7.06
C GLU A 59 -1.67 -9.69 -8.08
N ALA A 60 -2.93 -9.34 -8.32
CA ALA A 60 -3.83 -10.11 -9.18
C ALA A 60 -3.70 -9.73 -10.67
N ALA A 61 -3.45 -8.47 -10.97
CA ALA A 61 -3.48 -7.94 -12.33
C ALA A 61 -2.10 -7.53 -12.85
N PHE A 62 -1.31 -6.79 -12.07
CA PHE A 62 -0.10 -6.14 -12.55
C PHE A 62 1.13 -7.06 -12.52
N PHE A 63 1.45 -7.62 -11.35
CA PHE A 63 2.61 -8.47 -11.11
C PHE A 63 2.64 -9.73 -11.99
N PRO A 64 1.52 -10.42 -12.29
CA PRO A 64 1.58 -11.60 -13.16
C PRO A 64 2.02 -11.27 -14.58
N VAL A 65 1.53 -10.16 -15.14
CA VAL A 65 1.86 -9.74 -16.51
C VAL A 65 3.30 -9.23 -16.56
N LEU A 66 3.68 -8.35 -15.64
CA LEU A 66 5.05 -7.85 -15.57
C LEU A 66 6.07 -8.94 -15.25
N GLY A 67 5.74 -9.86 -14.35
CA GLY A 67 6.59 -11.01 -14.04
C GLY A 67 6.86 -11.90 -15.25
N ALA A 68 5.85 -12.10 -16.12
CA ALA A 68 6.02 -12.83 -17.37
C ALA A 68 6.98 -12.10 -18.33
N ALA A 69 6.84 -10.78 -18.48
CA ALA A 69 7.69 -9.97 -19.34
C ALA A 69 9.15 -9.84 -18.85
N LEU A 70 9.35 -9.81 -17.53
CA LEU A 70 10.68 -9.72 -16.92
C LEU A 70 11.43 -11.06 -16.90
N GLY A 71 10.73 -12.19 -16.97
CA GLY A 71 11.34 -13.50 -16.77
C GLY A 71 11.89 -13.69 -15.34
N LYS A 72 13.00 -14.40 -15.18
CA LYS A 72 13.60 -14.67 -13.86
C LYS A 72 14.20 -13.40 -13.24
N ASN A 73 13.55 -12.88 -12.21
CA ASN A 73 13.99 -11.72 -11.42
C ASN A 73 13.47 -11.83 -9.97
N ASP A 74 14.10 -11.11 -9.04
CA ASP A 74 13.74 -11.11 -7.61
C ASP A 74 12.86 -9.93 -7.19
N LEU A 75 12.52 -9.02 -8.12
CA LEU A 75 11.77 -7.79 -7.82
C LEU A 75 10.35 -8.13 -7.36
N ILE A 76 9.58 -8.88 -8.16
CA ILE A 76 8.20 -9.26 -7.81
C ILE A 76 8.14 -10.09 -6.52
N PRO A 77 8.98 -11.13 -6.32
CA PRO A 77 9.05 -11.84 -5.05
C PRO A 77 9.33 -10.95 -3.84
N THR A 78 10.18 -9.94 -4.00
CA THR A 78 10.50 -8.97 -2.94
C THR A 78 9.28 -8.11 -2.60
N LEU A 79 8.63 -7.52 -3.60
CA LEU A 79 7.43 -6.70 -3.39
C LEU A 79 6.27 -7.51 -2.77
N LEU A 80 6.07 -8.76 -3.19
CA LEU A 80 5.09 -9.66 -2.56
C LEU A 80 5.39 -9.97 -1.09
N LYS A 81 6.67 -9.98 -0.69
CA LYS A 81 7.05 -10.08 0.72
C LYS A 81 6.71 -8.79 1.46
N GLU A 82 7.03 -7.64 0.88
CA GLU A 82 6.68 -6.33 1.45
C GLU A 82 5.16 -6.18 1.62
N HIS A 83 4.35 -6.55 0.63
CA HIS A 83 2.88 -6.54 0.71
C HIS A 83 2.37 -7.35 1.91
N ARG A 84 2.93 -8.54 2.17
CA ARG A 84 2.53 -9.36 3.33
C ARG A 84 2.79 -8.65 4.66
N GLU A 85 3.93 -7.96 4.80
CA GLU A 85 4.24 -7.20 6.00
C GLU A 85 3.34 -5.96 6.14
N ILE A 86 3.03 -5.31 5.02
CA ILE A 86 2.12 -4.15 4.96
C ILE A 86 0.68 -4.56 5.32
N TYR A 87 0.16 -5.66 4.77
CA TYR A 87 -1.16 -6.18 5.13
C TYR A 87 -1.27 -6.49 6.62
N GLN A 88 -0.23 -7.10 7.21
CA GLN A 88 -0.23 -7.35 8.65
C GLN A 88 -0.32 -6.05 9.44
N ALA A 89 0.41 -5.01 9.03
CA ALA A 89 0.36 -3.70 9.68
C ALA A 89 -1.02 -3.03 9.49
N PHE A 90 -1.58 -3.03 8.29
CA PHE A 90 -2.91 -2.48 8.01
C PHE A 90 -3.99 -3.20 8.80
N ASN A 91 -4.01 -4.53 8.79
CA ASN A 91 -5.01 -5.31 9.52
C ASN A 91 -4.89 -5.10 11.03
N SER A 92 -3.67 -5.01 11.57
CA SER A 92 -3.45 -4.69 12.98
C SER A 92 -3.95 -3.29 13.33
N PHE A 93 -3.71 -2.30 12.47
CA PHE A 93 -4.20 -0.94 12.66
C PHE A 93 -5.73 -0.88 12.62
N ILE A 94 -6.35 -1.45 11.58
CA ILE A 94 -7.81 -1.45 11.39
C ILE A 94 -8.49 -2.15 12.57
N ARG A 95 -7.96 -3.31 13.00
CA ARG A 95 -8.47 -4.02 14.18
C ARG A 95 -8.30 -3.17 15.45
N GLY A 96 -7.11 -2.61 15.67
CA GLY A 96 -6.84 -1.77 16.83
C GLY A 96 -7.78 -0.57 16.92
N VAL A 97 -8.08 0.10 15.80
CA VAL A 97 -9.06 1.19 15.75
C VAL A 97 -10.48 0.70 16.09
N LYS A 98 -10.88 -0.47 15.56
CA LYS A 98 -12.21 -1.04 15.83
C LYS A 98 -12.39 -1.48 17.29
N GLU A 99 -11.33 -2.01 17.89
CA GLU A 99 -11.32 -2.53 19.26
C GLU A 99 -10.90 -1.47 20.28
N GLU A 100 -10.62 -0.24 19.83
CA GLU A 100 -10.12 0.87 20.65
C GLU A 100 -8.85 0.48 21.45
N SER A 101 -7.95 -0.30 20.85
CA SER A 101 -6.72 -0.83 21.45
C SER A 101 -5.51 0.09 21.14
N PRO A 102 -5.04 0.93 22.08
CA PRO A 102 -3.99 1.90 21.79
C PRO A 102 -2.64 1.27 21.49
N ALA A 103 -2.32 0.16 22.17
CA ALA A 103 -1.08 -0.57 21.95
C ALA A 103 -1.00 -1.14 20.52
N ASP A 104 -2.10 -1.71 20.02
CA ASP A 104 -2.14 -2.24 18.64
C ASP A 104 -2.07 -1.13 17.60
N ILE A 105 -2.76 0.00 17.85
CA ILE A 105 -2.72 1.17 16.96
C ILE A 105 -1.30 1.71 16.89
N ALA A 106 -0.66 1.99 18.02
CA ALA A 106 0.70 2.55 18.06
C ALA A 106 1.72 1.63 17.39
N ALA A 107 1.70 0.33 17.72
CA ALA A 107 2.60 -0.65 17.11
C ALA A 107 2.40 -0.78 15.59
N ALA A 108 1.15 -0.71 15.12
CA ALA A 108 0.84 -0.73 13.70
C ALA A 108 1.27 0.55 12.97
N VAL A 109 1.06 1.72 13.58
CA VAL A 109 1.48 3.03 13.02
C VAL A 109 2.98 3.05 12.78
N VAL A 110 3.80 2.59 13.74
CA VAL A 110 5.26 2.51 13.57
C VAL A 110 5.63 1.66 12.36
N LYS A 111 4.97 0.52 12.16
CA LYS A 111 5.21 -0.34 11.00
C LYS A 111 4.77 0.31 9.70
N ILE A 112 3.59 0.91 9.65
CA ILE A 112 3.05 1.57 8.46
C ILE A 112 3.96 2.73 8.02
N VAL A 113 4.34 3.60 8.96
CA VAL A 113 5.20 4.76 8.71
C VAL A 113 6.57 4.34 8.20
N ARG A 114 7.09 3.20 8.67
CA ARG A 114 8.37 2.66 8.21
C ARG A 114 8.29 1.96 6.84
N LEU A 115 7.32 1.06 6.69
CA LEU A 115 7.27 0.11 5.57
C LEU A 115 6.70 0.75 4.30
N LEU A 116 5.57 1.46 4.42
CA LEU A 116 4.82 1.88 3.24
C LEU A 116 5.60 2.89 2.37
N PRO A 117 6.28 3.93 2.93
CA PRO A 117 7.08 4.83 2.10
C PRO A 117 8.23 4.14 1.35
N SER A 118 8.89 3.17 1.99
CA SER A 118 9.98 2.41 1.37
C SER A 118 9.46 1.56 0.22
N HIS A 119 8.34 0.87 0.43
CA HIS A 119 7.69 0.04 -0.58
C HIS A 119 7.26 0.87 -1.79
N LEU A 120 6.52 1.97 -1.59
CA LEU A 120 6.08 2.83 -2.68
C LEU A 120 7.23 3.48 -3.45
N LYS A 121 8.37 3.71 -2.78
CA LYS A 121 9.60 4.16 -3.44
C LYS A 121 10.21 3.06 -4.30
N HIS A 122 10.25 1.82 -3.81
CA HIS A 122 10.71 0.66 -4.56
C HIS A 122 9.88 0.48 -5.86
N GLU A 123 8.55 0.66 -5.77
CA GLU A 123 7.69 0.61 -6.94
C GLU A 123 7.93 1.76 -7.91
N ALA A 124 8.00 2.99 -7.40
CA ALA A 124 8.18 4.19 -8.21
C ALA A 124 9.51 4.22 -8.96
N ASP A 125 10.59 3.75 -8.32
CA ASP A 125 11.95 3.87 -8.83
C ASP A 125 12.42 2.64 -9.59
N GLU A 126 11.85 1.45 -9.33
CA GLU A 126 12.31 0.20 -9.93
C GLU A 126 11.21 -0.51 -10.72
N LEU A 127 10.05 -0.75 -10.11
CA LEU A 127 8.97 -1.51 -10.73
C LEU A 127 8.35 -0.79 -11.93
N TYR A 128 7.87 0.44 -11.74
CA TYR A 128 7.14 1.16 -12.77
C TYR A 128 8.03 1.56 -13.97
N PRO A 129 9.32 1.93 -13.79
CA PRO A 129 10.24 2.10 -14.92
C PRO A 129 10.42 0.82 -15.73
N GLN A 130 10.61 -0.32 -15.08
CA GLN A 130 10.71 -1.62 -15.77
C GLN A 130 9.41 -1.98 -16.49
N ALA A 131 8.26 -1.69 -15.89
CA ALA A 131 6.97 -1.89 -16.55
C ALA A 131 6.86 -1.07 -17.84
N LYS A 132 7.30 0.21 -17.83
CA LYS A 132 7.29 1.05 -19.02
C LYS A 132 8.24 0.55 -20.11
N GLU A 133 9.37 -0.04 -19.73
CA GLU A 133 10.37 -0.56 -20.66
C GLU A 133 9.95 -1.91 -21.28
N LYS A 134 9.35 -2.80 -20.47
CA LYS A 134 9.16 -4.20 -20.83
C LYS A 134 7.76 -4.53 -21.32
N LEU A 135 6.74 -3.79 -20.90
CA LEU A 135 5.36 -4.09 -21.25
C LEU A 135 4.97 -3.45 -22.59
N ASP A 136 4.47 -4.25 -23.50
CA ASP A 136 3.92 -3.78 -24.75
C ASP A 136 2.42 -3.43 -24.61
N LYS A 137 1.80 -3.03 -25.72
CA LYS A 137 0.38 -2.62 -25.73
C LYS A 137 -0.55 -3.76 -25.30
N GLU A 138 -0.28 -5.00 -25.70
CA GLU A 138 -1.13 -6.16 -25.39
C GLU A 138 -1.06 -6.48 -23.90
N ASP A 139 0.14 -6.39 -23.31
CA ASP A 139 0.32 -6.52 -21.86
C ASP A 139 -0.51 -5.49 -21.08
N TRP A 140 -0.47 -4.22 -21.50
CA TRP A 140 -1.25 -3.16 -20.85
C TRP A 140 -2.76 -3.38 -20.95
N GLU A 141 -3.25 -3.93 -22.07
CA GLU A 141 -4.67 -4.27 -22.21
C GLU A 141 -5.07 -5.49 -21.38
N GLU A 142 -4.19 -6.48 -21.24
CA GLU A 142 -4.41 -7.63 -20.35
C GLU A 142 -4.48 -7.19 -18.88
N ILE A 143 -3.59 -6.29 -18.44
CA ILE A 143 -3.65 -5.71 -17.09
C ILE A 143 -4.98 -4.98 -16.88
N LYS A 144 -5.41 -4.14 -17.83
CA LYS A 144 -6.72 -3.45 -17.74
C LYS A 144 -7.89 -4.42 -17.65
N LYS A 145 -7.85 -5.51 -18.40
CA LYS A 145 -8.90 -6.54 -18.37
C LYS A 145 -8.96 -7.21 -17.00
N ARG A 146 -7.81 -7.55 -16.41
CA ARG A 146 -7.73 -8.13 -15.07
C ARG A 146 -8.23 -7.20 -13.98
N LEU A 147 -7.96 -5.90 -14.08
CA LEU A 147 -8.44 -4.88 -13.13
C LEU A 147 -9.97 -4.67 -13.16
N ARG A 148 -10.66 -5.15 -14.21
CA ARG A 148 -12.12 -5.02 -14.38
C ARG A 148 -12.89 -6.31 -14.03
N ALA A 149 -12.18 -7.43 -13.86
CA ALA A 149 -12.75 -8.75 -13.62
C ALA A 149 -13.05 -8.95 -12.13
#